data_AF-A0A0M9UDR0-F1
#
_entry.id   AF-A0A0M9UDR0-F1
#
_cell.length_a   1.000
_cell.length_b   1.000
_cell.length_c   1.000
_cell.angle_alpha   90.00
_cell.angle_beta   90.00
_cell.angle_gamma   90.00
#
_symmetry.space_group_name_H-M   'P 1'
#
loop_
_entity.id
_entity.type
_entity.pdbx_description
1 polymer ?
#
loop_
_entity_poly.entity_id
_entity_poly.type
_entity_poly.pdbx_seq_one_letter_code
_entity_poly.pdbx_strand_id
1 'polypeptide(L)'
;MNHHTPFTRTLWLSIIALVASVLFARPAWAHSGAPIVVVRDMQLGAYLVERLLADPDVGGGTFEAIITVEGSAPPDGTTVRFGGEPLDGASPALVASAERSATDPRTFTATIPFDREGEWRLFLEIAGPAGDERYEWTMRVTPPGGFSLVSLLCLVPFIAAGVLWWWGTKRMDETTTHA
;
A
#
# COMPACT_ATOMS: atom_id res chain seq x y z
N MET A 1 -43.20 -36.63 -19.07
CA MET A 1 -42.90 -36.44 -17.63
C MET A 1 -41.45 -36.00 -17.56
N ASN A 2 -41.20 -34.69 -17.47
CA ASN A 2 -39.87 -34.11 -17.67
C ASN A 2 -39.05 -34.21 -16.38
N HIS A 3 -38.08 -35.12 -16.37
CA HIS A 3 -37.07 -35.17 -15.31
C HIS A 3 -36.14 -33.97 -15.45
N HIS A 4 -36.48 -32.87 -14.77
CA HIS A 4 -35.52 -31.80 -14.50
C HIS A 4 -34.47 -32.38 -13.55
N THR A 5 -33.28 -32.68 -14.08
CA THR A 5 -32.17 -33.20 -13.31
C THR A 5 -31.74 -32.15 -12.27
N PRO A 6 -31.85 -32.43 -10.95
CA PRO A 6 -31.51 -31.47 -9.90
C PRO A 6 -30.04 -31.03 -9.94
N PHE A 7 -29.19 -31.82 -10.60
CA PHE A 7 -27.76 -31.62 -10.77
C PHE A 7 -27.37 -30.34 -11.54
N THR A 8 -28.18 -29.93 -12.52
CA THR A 8 -27.88 -28.71 -13.32
C THR A 8 -28.10 -27.45 -12.49
N ARG A 9 -29.14 -27.42 -11.65
CA ARG A 9 -29.42 -26.27 -10.76
C ARG A 9 -28.32 -26.08 -9.73
N THR A 10 -27.83 -27.15 -9.10
CA THR A 10 -26.77 -27.05 -8.10
C THR A 10 -25.47 -26.54 -8.70
N LEU A 11 -25.08 -27.01 -9.90
CA LEU A 11 -23.89 -26.52 -10.62
C LEU A 11 -24.00 -25.01 -10.92
N TRP A 12 -25.14 -24.56 -11.45
CA TRP A 12 -25.35 -23.14 -11.75
C TRP A 12 -25.32 -22.27 -10.50
N LEU A 13 -25.91 -22.73 -9.39
CA LEU A 13 -25.86 -22.02 -8.11
C LEU A 13 -24.43 -21.94 -7.56
N SER A 14 -23.62 -22.99 -7.69
CA SER A 14 -22.21 -22.96 -7.30
C SER A 14 -21.38 -21.98 -8.15
N ILE A 15 -21.61 -21.94 -9.46
CA ILE A 15 -20.95 -20.98 -10.36
C ILE A 15 -21.35 -19.55 -10.00
N ILE A 16 -22.65 -19.29 -9.80
CA ILE A 16 -23.15 -17.98 -9.39
C ILE A 16 -22.56 -17.58 -8.04
N ALA A 17 -22.50 -18.49 -7.07
CA ALA A 17 -21.92 -18.21 -5.76
C ALA A 17 -20.41 -17.93 -5.83
N LEU A 18 -19.66 -18.65 -6.67
CA LEU A 18 -18.24 -18.39 -6.90
C LEU A 18 -18.01 -17.05 -7.58
N VAL A 19 -18.76 -16.75 -8.65
CA VAL A 19 -18.69 -15.48 -9.37
C VAL A 19 -19.07 -14.33 -8.44
N ALA A 20 -20.15 -14.47 -7.65
CA ALA A 20 -20.52 -13.50 -6.64
C ALA A 20 -19.41 -13.35 -5.58
N SER A 21 -18.82 -14.44 -5.08
CA SER A 21 -17.71 -14.36 -4.12
C SER A 21 -16.48 -13.64 -4.67
N VAL A 22 -16.20 -13.71 -5.98
CA VAL A 22 -15.10 -12.98 -6.62
C VAL A 22 -15.48 -11.51 -6.87
N LEU A 23 -16.70 -11.24 -7.33
CA LEU A 23 -17.19 -9.88 -7.56
C LEU A 23 -17.40 -9.09 -6.26
N PHE A 24 -17.73 -9.78 -5.17
CA PHE A 24 -17.87 -9.23 -3.82
C PHE A 24 -16.65 -9.50 -2.94
N ALA A 25 -15.59 -10.15 -3.47
CA ALA A 25 -14.31 -10.21 -2.78
C ALA A 25 -13.83 -8.77 -2.63
N ARG A 26 -13.75 -8.31 -1.38
CA ARG A 26 -13.08 -7.05 -1.11
C ARG A 26 -11.64 -7.18 -1.58
N PRO A 27 -11.09 -6.18 -2.30
CA PRO A 27 -9.67 -6.19 -2.61
C PRO A 27 -8.92 -6.35 -1.30
N ALA A 28 -8.16 -7.44 -1.17
CA ALA A 28 -7.24 -7.59 -0.06
C ALA A 28 -6.17 -6.52 -0.28
N TRP A 29 -6.11 -5.53 0.62
CA TRP A 29 -5.04 -4.54 0.67
C TRP A 29 -3.75 -5.21 1.18
N ALA A 30 -3.31 -6.26 0.48
CA ALA A 30 -2.20 -7.11 0.88
C ALA A 30 -0.85 -6.65 0.30
N HIS A 31 -0.85 -5.55 -0.48
CA HIS A 31 0.35 -5.02 -1.15
C HIS A 31 0.87 -3.73 -0.49
N SER A 32 0.06 -2.87 0.12
CA SER A 32 0.61 -1.74 0.90
C SER A 32 1.39 -2.30 2.08
N GLY A 33 2.72 -2.36 1.92
CA GLY A 33 3.64 -2.70 3.00
C GLY A 33 3.47 -1.69 4.13
N ALA A 34 3.81 -2.08 5.35
CA ALA A 34 3.89 -1.08 6.41
C ALA A 34 4.94 -0.03 6.02
N PRO A 35 4.69 1.28 6.21
CA PRO A 35 5.68 2.31 5.96
C PRO A 35 7.01 1.97 6.62
N ILE A 36 8.11 2.16 5.88
CA ILE A 36 9.44 1.86 6.40
C ILE A 36 9.90 2.97 7.33
N VAL A 37 10.66 2.60 8.37
CA VAL A 37 11.29 3.56 9.26
C VAL A 37 12.59 4.05 8.62
N VAL A 38 12.60 5.31 8.21
CA VAL A 38 13.78 5.98 7.63
C VAL A 38 14.73 6.43 8.74
N VAL A 39 14.16 7.01 9.81
CA VAL A 39 14.93 7.61 10.91
C VAL A 39 14.30 7.26 12.26
N ARG A 40 15.15 7.08 13.27
CA ARG A 40 14.78 7.06 14.69
C ARG A 40 15.71 7.99 15.46
N ASP A 41 15.12 8.82 16.32
CA ASP A 41 15.82 9.66 17.30
C ASP A 41 16.95 10.51 16.69
N MET A 42 16.66 11.24 15.62
CA MET A 42 17.65 12.09 14.96
C MET A 42 17.53 13.54 15.37
N GLN A 43 18.62 14.10 15.88
CA GLN A 43 18.72 15.51 16.22
C GLN A 43 19.01 16.35 14.96
N LEU A 44 18.14 17.31 14.67
CA LEU A 44 18.29 18.35 13.65
C LEU A 44 18.18 19.71 14.34
N GLY A 45 19.31 20.35 14.62
CA GLY A 45 19.35 21.57 15.42
C GLY A 45 18.67 21.38 16.78
N ALA A 46 17.66 22.20 17.07
CA ALA A 46 16.83 22.09 18.27
C ALA A 46 15.70 21.04 18.17
N TYR A 47 15.40 20.55 16.97
CA TYR A 47 14.35 19.56 16.72
C TYR A 47 14.89 18.14 16.86
N LEU A 48 14.12 17.29 17.53
CA LEU A 48 14.33 15.85 17.56
C LEU A 48 13.28 15.19 16.66
N VAL A 49 13.71 14.53 15.59
CA VAL A 49 12.87 13.66 14.78
C VAL A 49 12.88 12.27 15.42
N GLU A 50 11.94 12.02 16.31
CA GLU A 50 11.81 10.75 17.05
C GLU A 50 11.56 9.58 16.09
N ARG A 51 10.76 9.82 15.04
CA ARG A 51 10.46 8.83 14.03
C ARG A 51 10.16 9.50 12.70
N LEU A 52 10.73 8.97 11.63
CA LEU A 52 10.35 9.27 10.25
C LEU A 52 9.94 7.98 9.55
N LEU A 53 8.70 7.93 9.08
CA LEU A 53 8.15 6.87 8.24
C LEU A 53 8.03 7.35 6.79
N ALA A 54 8.33 6.45 5.85
CA ALA A 54 8.14 6.69 4.43
C ALA A 54 7.56 5.45 3.75
N ASP A 55 6.61 5.67 2.85
CA ASP A 55 6.04 4.65 1.95
C ASP A 55 5.88 5.26 0.56
N PRO A 56 6.98 5.39 -0.21
CA PRO A 56 6.97 6.11 -1.48
C PRO A 56 6.51 5.22 -2.64
N ASP A 57 5.26 5.38 -3.03
CA ASP A 57 4.69 4.76 -4.23
C ASP A 57 4.37 5.78 -5.32
N VAL A 58 4.46 5.35 -6.58
CA VAL A 58 3.95 6.14 -7.71
C VAL A 58 2.46 6.46 -7.51
N GLY A 59 2.10 7.72 -7.71
CA GLY A 59 0.75 8.24 -7.56
C GLY A 59 0.41 8.77 -6.17
N GLY A 60 1.16 8.41 -5.12
CA GLY A 60 0.85 8.91 -3.77
C GLY A 60 1.69 8.26 -2.67
N GLY A 61 2.95 8.65 -2.57
CA GLY A 61 3.83 8.22 -1.49
C GLY A 61 3.56 8.95 -0.18
N THR A 62 3.47 8.23 0.93
CA THR A 62 3.12 8.80 2.24
C THR A 62 4.33 8.96 3.14
N PHE A 63 4.32 10.03 3.94
CA PHE A 63 5.38 10.35 4.90
C PHE A 63 4.77 10.77 6.22
N GLU A 64 5.35 10.32 7.32
CA GLU A 64 4.98 10.73 8.67
C GLU A 64 6.23 11.03 9.49
N ALA A 65 6.30 12.20 10.11
CA ALA A 65 7.33 12.53 11.09
C ALA A 65 6.72 12.81 12.46
N ILE A 66 7.30 12.23 13.50
CA ILE A 66 7.08 12.61 14.89
C ILE A 66 8.26 13.48 15.32
N ILE A 67 7.98 14.73 15.65
CA ILE A 67 8.98 15.74 15.95
C ILE A 67 8.73 16.30 17.35
N THR A 68 9.79 16.48 18.12
CA THR A 68 9.77 17.16 19.42
C THR A 68 10.85 18.22 19.53
N VAL A 69 10.69 19.12 20.49
CA VAL A 69 11.72 20.08 20.92
C VAL A 69 11.82 19.95 22.44
N GLU A 70 13.00 19.61 22.95
CA GLU A 70 13.23 19.34 24.38
C GLU A 70 12.21 18.33 24.97
N GLY A 71 11.84 17.31 24.19
CA GLY A 71 10.88 16.27 24.59
C GLY A 71 9.41 16.70 24.62
N SER A 72 9.11 17.93 24.20
CA SER A 72 7.75 18.47 24.09
C SER A 72 7.32 18.64 22.64
N ALA A 73 6.03 18.91 22.43
CA ALA A 73 5.54 19.24 21.09
C ALA A 73 6.26 20.48 20.52
N PRO A 74 6.52 20.52 19.20
CA PRO A 74 7.22 21.64 18.61
C PRO A 74 6.40 22.93 18.77
N PRO A 75 7.04 24.11 18.86
CA PRO A 75 6.33 25.38 19.01
C PRO A 75 5.32 25.62 17.89
N ASP A 76 4.27 26.38 18.18
CA ASP A 76 3.35 26.88 17.16
C ASP A 76 4.11 27.72 16.12
N GLY A 77 3.71 27.60 14.86
CA GLY A 77 4.45 28.15 13.72
C GLY A 77 5.53 27.23 13.17
N THR A 78 5.78 26.06 13.79
CA THR A 78 6.58 25.01 13.16
C THR A 78 5.82 24.44 11.96
N THR A 79 6.46 24.48 10.81
CA THR A 79 5.99 23.93 9.54
C THR A 79 6.93 22.84 9.07
N VAL A 80 6.38 21.81 8.45
CA VAL A 80 7.13 20.68 7.92
C VAL A 80 6.79 20.50 6.45
N ARG A 81 7.80 20.25 5.62
CA ARG A 81 7.63 19.93 4.22
C ARG A 81 8.40 18.68 3.88
N PHE A 82 7.79 17.83 3.07
CA PHE A 82 8.45 16.69 2.45
C PHE A 82 8.60 16.97 0.97
N GLY A 83 9.70 16.50 0.39
CA GLY A 83 9.88 16.59 -1.04
C GLY A 83 10.87 15.58 -1.57
N GLY A 84 11.05 15.60 -2.87
CA GLY A 84 12.11 14.85 -3.50
C GLY A 84 12.25 15.09 -4.99
N GLU A 85 13.38 14.70 -5.52
CA GLU A 85 13.72 14.78 -6.94
C GLU A 85 14.28 13.43 -7.43
N PRO A 86 14.02 13.02 -8.68
CA PRO A 86 14.65 11.83 -9.25
C PRO A 86 16.17 11.99 -9.30
N LEU A 87 16.93 10.94 -8.95
CA LEU A 87 18.40 11.01 -9.01
C LEU A 87 18.93 11.16 -10.44
N ASP A 88 18.16 10.74 -11.43
CA ASP A 88 18.50 10.87 -12.85
C ASP A 88 18.26 12.30 -13.40
N GLY A 89 17.67 13.20 -12.59
CA GLY A 89 17.36 14.58 -12.97
C GLY A 89 16.27 14.70 -14.04
N ALA A 90 15.49 13.64 -14.29
CA ALA A 90 14.53 13.63 -15.39
C ALA A 90 13.25 14.45 -15.14
N SER A 91 12.93 14.75 -13.88
CA SER A 91 11.76 15.54 -13.46
C SER A 91 12.14 16.59 -12.40
N PRO A 92 11.39 17.69 -12.27
CA PRO A 92 11.61 18.67 -11.19
C PRO A 92 11.31 18.07 -9.81
N ALA A 93 11.83 18.72 -8.76
CA ALA A 93 11.51 18.36 -7.39
C ALA A 93 10.01 18.52 -7.10
N LEU A 94 9.44 17.50 -6.47
CA LEU A 94 8.09 17.52 -5.92
C LEU A 94 8.16 17.92 -4.45
N VAL A 95 7.23 18.76 -3.98
CA VAL A 95 7.20 19.21 -2.58
C VAL A 95 5.75 19.27 -2.08
N ALA A 96 5.53 18.74 -0.89
CA ALA A 96 4.25 18.76 -0.18
C ALA A 96 4.43 19.33 1.23
N SER A 97 3.56 20.25 1.62
CA SER A 97 3.46 20.68 3.01
C SER A 97 2.81 19.58 3.83
N ALA A 98 3.37 19.28 4.99
CA ALA A 98 2.80 18.31 5.90
C ALA A 98 1.68 18.94 6.75
N GLU A 99 0.62 18.17 6.93
CA GLU A 99 -0.45 18.51 7.85
C GLU A 99 -0.06 18.11 9.27
N ARG A 100 -0.21 19.05 10.21
CA ARG A 100 -0.01 18.80 11.63
C ARG A 100 -1.24 18.12 12.21
N SER A 101 -1.07 16.99 12.88
CA SER A 101 -2.18 16.28 13.49
C SER A 101 -2.82 17.09 14.61
N ALA A 102 -4.16 17.16 14.60
CA ALA A 102 -4.94 17.81 15.65
C ALA A 102 -4.97 16.99 16.95
N THR A 103 -4.69 15.69 16.89
CA THR A 103 -4.74 14.78 18.04
C THR A 103 -3.37 14.60 18.69
N ASP A 104 -2.30 14.63 17.89
CA ASP A 104 -0.92 14.65 18.38
C ASP A 104 -0.13 15.76 17.67
N PRO A 105 0.10 16.92 18.31
CA PRO A 105 0.78 18.05 17.68
C PRO A 105 2.26 17.79 17.36
N ARG A 106 2.81 16.62 17.73
CA ARG A 106 4.15 16.16 17.34
C ARG A 106 4.15 15.51 15.96
N THR A 107 3.00 15.06 15.47
CA THR A 107 2.88 14.28 14.23
C THR A 107 2.58 15.18 13.04
N PHE A 108 3.35 15.00 11.97
CA PHE A 108 3.21 15.68 10.69
C PHE A 108 3.14 14.66 9.56
N THR A 109 2.14 14.77 8.69
CA THR A 109 1.90 13.80 7.61
C THR A 109 1.79 14.51 6.27
N ALA A 110 2.39 13.94 5.23
CA ALA A 110 2.25 14.45 3.86
C ALA A 110 2.14 13.31 2.85
N THR A 111 1.57 13.63 1.69
CA THR A 111 1.54 12.76 0.52
C THR A 111 2.21 13.45 -0.65
N ILE A 112 3.18 12.79 -1.28
CA ILE A 112 3.87 13.26 -2.49
C ILE A 112 3.35 12.46 -3.69
N PRO A 113 2.85 13.13 -4.75
CA PRO A 113 2.37 12.46 -5.95
C PRO A 113 3.52 12.10 -6.89
N PHE A 114 4.34 11.09 -6.53
CA PHE A 114 5.44 10.64 -7.38
C PHE A 114 4.94 10.23 -8.77
N ASP A 115 5.62 10.70 -9.82
CA ASP A 115 5.23 10.50 -11.22
C ASP A 115 5.83 9.23 -11.84
N ARG A 116 6.85 8.64 -11.19
CA ARG A 116 7.59 7.49 -11.72
C ARG A 116 8.32 6.69 -10.65
N GLU A 117 8.60 5.43 -11.00
CA GLU A 117 9.47 4.55 -10.23
C GLU A 117 10.94 4.93 -10.41
N GLY A 118 11.78 4.54 -9.44
CA GLY A 118 13.24 4.72 -9.53
C GLY A 118 13.85 5.21 -8.23
N GLU A 119 15.13 5.59 -8.27
CA GLU A 119 15.82 6.19 -7.13
C GLU A 119 15.51 7.68 -7.04
N TRP A 120 15.10 8.13 -5.86
CA TRP A 120 14.77 9.52 -5.57
C TRP A 120 15.58 10.05 -4.39
N ARG A 121 15.99 11.31 -4.47
CA ARG A 121 16.60 12.04 -3.36
C ARG A 121 15.45 12.73 -2.67
N LEU A 122 15.10 12.23 -1.50
CA LEU A 122 14.02 12.72 -0.67
C LEU A 122 14.56 13.67 0.38
N PHE A 123 13.70 14.56 0.87
CA PHE A 123 14.05 15.49 1.91
C PHE A 123 12.88 15.80 2.84
N LEU A 124 13.27 16.19 4.05
CA LEU A 124 12.45 16.72 5.12
C LEU A 124 12.98 18.12 5.44
N GLU A 125 12.12 19.13 5.33
CA GLU A 125 12.40 20.49 5.80
C GLU A 125 11.53 20.79 7.00
N ILE A 126 12.14 21.33 8.05
CA ILE A 126 11.46 21.84 9.23
C ILE A 126 11.79 23.33 9.30
N ALA A 127 10.78 24.18 9.38
CA ALA A 127 10.96 25.62 9.55
C ALA A 127 10.08 26.10 10.69
N GLY A 128 10.64 26.83 11.65
CA GLY A 128 9.87 27.29 12.81
C GLY A 128 10.68 28.10 13.82
N PRO A 129 10.06 28.44 14.97
CA PRO A 129 10.68 29.32 15.96
C PRO A 129 11.98 28.80 16.58
N ALA A 130 12.23 27.49 16.52
CA ALA A 130 13.44 26.88 17.06
C ALA A 130 14.58 26.76 16.02
N GLY A 131 14.33 27.15 14.77
CA GLY A 131 15.30 27.13 13.67
C GLY A 131 14.71 26.56 12.38
N ASP A 132 15.53 26.63 11.33
CA ASP A 132 15.25 26.00 10.04
C ASP A 132 16.25 24.88 9.82
N GLU A 133 15.76 23.69 9.52
CA GLU A 133 16.54 22.47 9.42
C GLU A 133 16.13 21.65 8.21
N ARG A 134 17.09 20.94 7.62
CA ARG A 134 16.86 20.08 6.46
C ARG A 134 17.61 18.76 6.60
N TYR A 135 16.92 17.68 6.28
CA TYR A 135 17.48 16.34 6.20
C TYR A 135 17.19 15.73 4.84
N GLU A 136 18.19 15.08 4.25
CA GLU A 136 18.08 14.44 2.93
C GLU A 136 18.46 12.96 3.03
N TRP A 137 17.77 12.13 2.26
CA TRP A 137 18.08 10.71 2.11
C TRP A 137 17.76 10.25 0.69
N THR A 138 18.20 9.04 0.34
CA THR A 138 17.86 8.43 -0.95
C THR A 138 16.99 7.22 -0.71
N MET A 139 15.97 7.05 -1.55
CA MET A 139 15.06 5.92 -1.48
C MET A 139 14.48 5.61 -2.86
N ARG A 140 14.16 4.33 -3.06
CA ARG A 140 13.48 3.89 -4.27
C ARG A 140 11.97 4.06 -4.16
N VAL A 141 11.36 4.75 -5.11
CA VAL A 141 9.91 4.80 -5.33
C VAL A 141 9.46 3.52 -6.04
N THR A 142 8.42 2.88 -5.51
CA THR A 142 7.88 1.60 -6.00
C THR A 142 6.63 1.75 -6.87
N PRO A 143 6.32 0.74 -7.72
CA PRO A 143 5.07 0.71 -8.47
C PRO A 143 3.85 0.82 -7.54
N PRO A 144 2.72 1.38 -8.02
CA PRO A 144 1.55 1.56 -7.18
C PRO A 144 0.98 0.23 -6.66
N GLY A 145 0.39 0.32 -5.48
CA GLY A 145 -0.48 -0.62 -4.76
C GLY A 145 -1.55 -1.42 -5.54
N GLY A 146 -1.30 -2.07 -6.69
CA GLY A 146 -2.35 -2.65 -7.55
C GLY A 146 -2.28 -4.17 -7.88
N PHE A 147 -3.44 -4.77 -8.17
CA PHE A 147 -3.57 -6.10 -8.76
C PHE A 147 -2.91 -6.11 -10.15
N SER A 148 -1.83 -6.88 -10.31
CA SER A 148 -1.15 -7.02 -11.61
C SER A 148 -1.75 -8.16 -12.44
N LEU A 149 -1.58 -8.14 -13.76
CA LEU A 149 -1.91 -9.28 -14.63
C LEU A 149 -1.18 -10.56 -14.19
N VAL A 150 0.03 -10.41 -13.63
CA VAL A 150 0.81 -11.51 -13.06
C VAL A 150 0.09 -12.12 -11.87
N SER A 151 -0.49 -11.30 -10.98
CA SER A 151 -1.31 -11.77 -9.86
C SER A 151 -2.51 -12.60 -10.34
N LEU A 152 -3.14 -12.22 -11.45
CA LEU A 152 -4.24 -12.98 -12.06
C LEU A 152 -3.74 -14.31 -12.67
N LEU A 153 -2.60 -14.30 -13.34
CA LEU A 153 -1.99 -15.50 -13.91
C LEU A 153 -1.57 -16.50 -12.83
N CYS A 154 -1.12 -16.03 -11.66
CA CYS A 154 -0.81 -16.89 -10.51
C CYS A 154 -2.04 -17.63 -9.95
N LEU A 155 -3.27 -17.20 -10.23
CA LEU A 155 -4.50 -17.92 -9.83
C LEU A 155 -4.79 -19.14 -10.72
N VAL A 156 -4.26 -19.18 -11.94
CA VAL A 156 -4.52 -20.25 -12.93
C VAL A 156 -4.29 -21.66 -12.38
N PRO A 157 -3.15 -22.01 -11.72
CA PRO A 157 -2.95 -23.36 -11.20
C PRO A 157 -3.98 -23.76 -10.13
N PHE A 158 -4.44 -22.82 -9.31
CA PHE A 158 -5.47 -23.09 -8.28
C PHE A 158 -6.84 -23.34 -8.92
N ILE A 159 -7.18 -22.55 -9.94
CA ILE A 159 -8.40 -22.75 -10.73
C ILE A 159 -8.34 -24.11 -11.44
N ALA A 160 -7.22 -24.45 -12.07
CA ALA A 160 -7.04 -25.73 -12.75
C ALA A 160 -7.16 -26.92 -11.78
N ALA A 161 -6.55 -26.83 -10.59
CA ALA A 161 -6.69 -27.84 -9.55
C ALA A 161 -8.14 -27.99 -9.08
N GLY A 162 -8.86 -26.88 -8.87
CA GLY A 162 -10.28 -26.90 -8.51
C GLY A 162 -11.16 -27.54 -9.59
N VAL A 163 -10.90 -27.25 -10.87
CA VAL A 163 -11.60 -27.89 -12.01
C VAL A 163 -11.31 -29.38 -12.08
N LEU A 164 -10.04 -29.77 -11.93
CA LEU A 164 -9.62 -31.18 -12.00
C LEU A 164 -10.24 -31.99 -10.84
N TRP A 165 -10.25 -31.43 -9.63
CA TRP A 165 -10.90 -32.03 -8.47
C TRP A 165 -12.39 -32.25 -8.70
N TRP A 166 -13.08 -31.22 -9.18
CA TRP A 166 -14.51 -31.28 -9.50
C TRP A 166 -14.86 -32.33 -10.57
N TRP A 167 -14.00 -32.51 -11.57
CA TRP A 167 -14.17 -33.60 -12.55
C TRP A 167 -13.93 -34.98 -11.95
N GLY A 168 -12.95 -35.10 -11.06
CA GLY A 168 -12.68 -36.36 -10.34
C GLY A 168 -13.88 -36.84 -9.53
N THR A 169 -14.54 -35.94 -8.79
CA THR A 169 -15.71 -36.30 -7.96
C THR A 169 -16.89 -36.77 -8.80
N LYS A 170 -17.18 -36.12 -9.93
CA LYS A 170 -18.27 -36.57 -10.83
C LYS A 170 -18.05 -37.97 -11.39
N ARG A 171 -16.80 -38.33 -11.67
CA ARG A 171 -16.46 -39.64 -12.23
C ARG A 171 -16.66 -40.78 -11.23
N MET A 172 -16.52 -40.49 -9.93
CA MET A 172 -16.74 -41.49 -8.86
C MET A 172 -18.23 -41.84 -8.71
N ASP A 173 -19.12 -40.85 -8.81
CA ASP A 173 -20.57 -41.05 -8.69
C ASP A 173 -21.15 -41.98 -9.79
N GLU A 174 -20.59 -41.94 -11.00
CA GLU A 174 -21.03 -42.78 -12.13
C GLU A 174 -20.65 -44.26 -11.95
N THR A 175 -19.58 -44.55 -11.20
CA THR A 175 -19.08 -45.93 -11.07
C THR A 175 -19.83 -46.72 -10.00
N THR A 176 -20.40 -46.04 -9.00
CA THR A 176 -21.17 -46.67 -7.90
C THR A 176 -22.59 -47.04 -8.30
N THR A 177 -23.11 -46.53 -9.43
CA THR A 177 -24.48 -46.79 -9.89
C THR A 177 -24.62 -48.10 -10.69
N HIS A 178 -23.51 -48.78 -11.01
CA HIS A 178 -23.49 -50.00 -11.82
C HIS A 178 -22.98 -51.25 -11.08
N ALA A 179 -22.82 -51.19 -9.75
CA ALA A 179 -22.52 -52.33 -8.89
C ALA A 179 -23.75 -52.69 -8.03
#